data_AF-A0A535F2L9-F1
#
_entry.id   AF-A0A535F2L9-F1
#
_cell.length_a   1.000
_cell.length_b   1.000
_cell.length_c   1.000
_cell.angle_alpha   90.00
_cell.angle_beta   90.00
_cell.angle_gamma   90.00
#
_symmetry.space_group_name_H-M   'P 1'
#
loop_
_entity.id
_entity.type
_entity.pdbx_description
1 polymer ?
#
loop_
_entity_poly.entity_id
_entity_poly.type
_entity_poly.pdbx_seq_one_letter_code
_entity_poly.pdbx_strand_id
1 'polypeptide(L)'
;MQRVSLCLTRMPMGDYSDTPWFYMTSDGGHTWQKQPLPDYPGYYGTAATQAQYQTTPPVFFGTTGLLQLQAVGQLDQGPQSAIHGFLLYVTHDGGQSWSSFWKTTPGTLTTFQTDLQGLYIADPQHAWAVSRDNGTMYGTTDGGQSWHQLTHVGHVTSMSFVNNQQGWLISEKSLLHTTNGGQT
;
A
#
# COMPACT_ATOMS: atom_id res chain seq x y z
N MET A 1 -25.70 4.02 -4.07
CA MET A 1 -24.24 4.25 -4.05
C MET A 1 -23.70 3.40 -2.92
N GLN A 2 -23.12 2.23 -3.21
CA GLN A 2 -22.62 1.31 -2.18
C GLN A 2 -21.38 1.95 -1.55
N ARG A 3 -21.41 2.17 -0.23
CA ARG A 3 -20.26 2.62 0.53
C ARG A 3 -19.65 1.39 1.18
N VAL A 4 -18.48 0.99 0.71
CA VAL A 4 -17.67 -0.01 1.39
C VAL A 4 -17.01 0.70 2.57
N SER A 5 -17.44 0.37 3.78
CA SER A 5 -16.70 0.72 4.99
C SER A 5 -15.87 -0.49 5.38
N LEU A 6 -14.62 -0.24 5.80
CA LEU A 6 -13.67 -1.27 6.21
C LEU A 6 -13.47 -1.16 7.72
N CYS A 7 -13.65 -2.25 8.46
CA CYS A 7 -13.19 -2.34 9.83
C CYS A 7 -12.11 -3.43 9.88
N LEU A 8 -10.87 -3.02 10.15
CA LEU A 8 -9.78 -3.96 10.38
C LEU A 8 -9.62 -4.19 11.87
N THR A 9 -9.86 -5.41 12.31
CA THR A 9 -9.31 -5.86 13.59
C THR A 9 -7.84 -6.21 13.37
N ARG A 10 -6.97 -5.70 14.25
CA ARG A 10 -5.59 -6.18 14.43
C ARG A 10 -5.57 -7.70 14.28
N MET A 11 -4.88 -8.21 13.27
CA MET A 11 -4.77 -9.66 13.07
C MET A 11 -4.12 -10.25 14.33
N PRO A 12 -4.80 -11.16 15.04
CA PRO A 12 -4.31 -11.70 16.30
C PRO A 12 -2.99 -12.43 16.08
N MET A 13 -2.07 -12.25 17.03
CA MET A 13 -0.83 -13.02 17.07
C MET A 13 -1.18 -14.48 17.36
N GLY A 14 -0.78 -15.41 16.49
CA GLY A 14 -0.78 -16.84 16.85
C GLY A 14 -1.00 -17.83 15.72
N ASP A 15 -1.68 -17.47 14.63
CA ASP A 15 -2.00 -18.43 13.56
C ASP A 15 -1.20 -18.12 12.29
N TYR A 16 -0.08 -18.83 12.16
CA TYR A 16 0.97 -18.67 11.15
C TYR A 16 0.57 -19.12 9.72
N SER A 17 -0.73 -19.27 9.46
CA SER A 17 -1.32 -19.68 8.18
C SER A 17 -2.40 -18.73 7.67
N ASP A 18 -2.75 -17.68 8.41
CA ASP A 18 -3.91 -16.86 8.08
C ASP A 18 -3.56 -15.79 7.05
N THR A 19 -4.02 -16.02 5.82
CA THR A 19 -4.10 -14.99 4.78
C THR A 19 -4.78 -13.74 5.35
N PRO A 20 -4.21 -12.54 5.13
CA PRO A 20 -4.79 -11.31 5.63
C PRO A 20 -6.24 -11.16 5.14
N TRP A 21 -7.14 -10.68 5.99
CA TRP A 21 -8.56 -10.56 5.69
C TRP A 21 -9.14 -9.24 6.23
N PHE A 22 -10.30 -8.85 5.72
CA PHE A 22 -11.05 -7.66 6.16
C PHE A 22 -12.54 -7.95 6.27
N TYR A 23 -13.28 -7.07 6.93
CA TYR A 23 -14.75 -7.07 6.87
C TYR A 23 -15.25 -6.09 5.82
N MET A 24 -16.17 -6.55 4.98
CA MET A 24 -16.87 -5.76 3.98
C MET A 24 -18.36 -5.64 4.31
N THR A 25 -18.94 -4.48 4.02
CA THR A 25 -20.38 -4.26 4.03
C THR A 25 -20.83 -3.68 2.68
N SER A 26 -22.02 -4.09 2.24
CA SER A 26 -22.68 -3.55 1.03
C SER A 26 -24.01 -2.83 1.33
N ASP A 27 -24.41 -2.81 2.61
CA ASP A 27 -25.69 -2.27 3.09
C ASP A 27 -25.52 -1.09 4.06
N GLY A 28 -24.35 -0.44 4.05
CA GLY A 28 -24.07 0.71 4.92
C GLY A 28 -23.73 0.32 6.36
N GLY A 29 -23.23 -0.89 6.58
CA GLY A 29 -22.75 -1.36 7.87
C GLY A 29 -23.78 -2.10 8.71
N HIS A 30 -24.93 -2.49 8.14
CA HIS A 30 -25.93 -3.31 8.82
C HIS A 30 -25.50 -4.78 8.87
N THR A 31 -24.91 -5.28 7.78
CA THR A 31 -24.30 -6.61 7.72
C THR A 31 -22.86 -6.53 7.25
N TRP A 32 -22.04 -7.45 7.77
CA TRP A 32 -20.60 -7.51 7.54
C TRP A 32 -20.21 -8.93 7.16
N GLN A 33 -19.37 -9.06 6.14
CA GLN A 33 -18.85 -10.33 5.66
C GLN A 33 -17.33 -10.33 5.76
N LYS A 34 -16.75 -11.39 6.33
CA LYS A 34 -15.31 -11.60 6.37
C LYS A 34 -14.85 -11.98 4.96
N GLN A 35 -13.88 -11.26 4.42
CA GLN A 35 -13.31 -11.49 3.10
C GLN A 35 -11.79 -11.62 3.21
N PRO A 36 -11.21 -12.74 2.74
CA PRO A 36 -9.76 -12.86 2.63
C PRO A 36 -9.26 -11.96 1.49
N LEU A 37 -8.07 -11.37 1.68
CA LEU A 37 -7.30 -10.84 0.56
C LEU A 37 -6.68 -12.01 -0.21
N PRO A 38 -6.50 -11.91 -1.52
CA PRO A 38 -5.75 -12.91 -2.28
C PRO A 38 -4.37 -13.16 -1.65
N ASP A 39 -3.96 -14.42 -1.65
CA ASP A 39 -2.71 -14.87 -1.03
C ASP A 39 -1.52 -14.03 -1.49
N TYR A 40 -0.71 -13.62 -0.51
CA TYR A 40 0.62 -13.12 -0.75
C TYR A 40 1.47 -14.29 -1.27
N PRO A 41 1.99 -14.27 -2.51
CA PRO A 41 2.94 -15.28 -2.95
C PRO A 41 4.17 -15.15 -2.05
N GLY A 42 4.26 -16.04 -1.07
CA GLY A 42 5.27 -16.03 -0.03
C GLY A 42 6.65 -15.83 -0.62
N TYR A 43 7.41 -14.93 0.01
CA TYR A 43 8.83 -14.80 -0.20
C TYR A 43 9.47 -16.19 -0.08
N TYR A 44 10.00 -16.69 -1.20
CA TYR A 44 10.46 -18.06 -1.41
C TYR A 44 11.17 -18.67 -0.18
N GLY A 45 10.57 -19.71 0.40
CA GLY A 45 11.28 -20.77 1.13
C GLY A 45 11.84 -20.44 2.52
N THR A 46 11.60 -19.26 3.08
CA THR A 46 11.87 -18.98 4.50
C THR A 46 10.55 -18.55 5.13
N ALA A 47 10.05 -19.34 6.08
CA ALA A 47 8.88 -18.96 6.84
C ALA A 47 9.19 -17.59 7.47
N ALA A 48 8.49 -16.55 7.04
CA ALA A 48 8.42 -15.34 7.84
C ALA A 48 7.66 -15.75 9.11
N THR A 49 8.39 -16.15 10.15
CA THR A 49 7.78 -16.73 11.35
C THR A 49 6.95 -15.70 12.12
N GLN A 50 7.03 -14.41 11.80
CA GLN A 50 6.36 -13.32 12.52
C GLN A 50 5.91 -12.16 11.61
N ALA A 51 5.27 -12.41 10.47
CA ALA A 51 4.70 -11.32 9.66
C ALA A 51 3.46 -10.70 10.31
N GLN A 52 3.47 -9.37 10.45
CA GLN A 52 2.36 -8.53 10.87
C GLN A 52 1.86 -7.74 9.67
N TYR A 53 0.55 -7.53 9.58
CA TYR A 53 -0.05 -6.76 8.49
C TYR A 53 -0.70 -5.49 9.02
N GLN A 54 -0.49 -4.38 8.30
CA GLN A 54 -1.09 -3.08 8.53
C GLN A 54 -1.71 -2.57 7.24
N THR A 55 -2.81 -1.85 7.34
CA THR A 55 -3.51 -1.28 6.17
C THR A 55 -4.36 -0.10 6.61
N THR A 56 -4.85 0.66 5.64
CA THR A 56 -5.82 1.74 5.81
C THR A 56 -7.09 1.41 5.03
N PRO A 57 -8.21 2.10 5.29
CA PRO A 57 -9.39 1.97 4.45
C PRO A 57 -9.06 2.16 2.96
N PRO A 58 -9.69 1.38 2.05
CA PRO A 58 -9.49 1.54 0.63
C PRO A 58 -10.02 2.88 0.11
N VAL A 59 -9.41 3.39 -0.95
CA VAL A 59 -9.90 4.55 -1.68
C VAL A 59 -10.68 4.07 -2.90
N PHE A 60 -11.92 4.54 -3.08
CA PHE A 60 -12.79 4.14 -4.19
C PHE A 60 -13.05 5.29 -5.16
N PHE A 61 -12.98 4.96 -6.45
CA PHE A 61 -13.34 5.78 -7.60
C PHE A 61 -14.37 5.01 -8.43
N GLY A 62 -15.65 5.18 -8.12
CA GLY A 62 -16.71 4.34 -8.68
C GLY A 62 -16.59 2.90 -8.18
N THR A 63 -16.52 1.93 -9.09
CA THR A 63 -16.31 0.51 -8.74
C THR A 63 -14.84 0.14 -8.62
N THR A 64 -13.92 1.02 -9.04
CA THR A 64 -12.49 0.80 -8.88
C THR A 64 -12.06 1.23 -7.48
N GLY A 65 -11.35 0.36 -6.77
CA GLY A 65 -10.85 0.65 -5.43
C GLY A 65 -9.41 0.21 -5.28
N LEU A 66 -8.66 0.94 -4.45
CA LEU A 66 -7.27 0.64 -4.15
C LEU A 66 -7.08 0.49 -2.64
N LEU A 67 -6.41 -0.58 -2.23
CA LEU A 67 -6.17 -0.95 -0.84
C LEU A 67 -4.68 -1.22 -0.67
N GLN A 68 -4.03 -0.45 0.20
CA GLN A 68 -2.66 -0.75 0.59
C GLN A 68 -2.62 -1.85 1.63
N LEU A 69 -1.59 -2.69 1.60
CA LEU A 69 -1.25 -3.62 2.67
C LEU A 69 0.25 -3.55 2.90
N GLN A 70 0.63 -3.18 4.12
CA GLN A 70 1.99 -3.23 4.60
C GLN A 70 2.19 -4.53 5.39
N ALA A 71 3.18 -5.31 5.01
CA ALA A 71 3.66 -6.48 5.75
C ALA A 71 4.97 -6.10 6.47
N VAL A 72 5.01 -6.30 7.78
CA VAL A 72 6.18 -6.09 8.63
C VAL A 72 6.49 -7.40 9.34
N GLY A 73 7.63 -8.03 9.07
CA GLY A 73 7.98 -9.29 9.70
C GLY A 73 9.47 -9.44 9.95
N GLN A 74 9.87 -10.55 10.57
CA GLN A 74 11.26 -10.99 10.65
C GLN A 74 11.40 -12.33 9.92
N LEU A 75 12.45 -12.45 9.09
CA LEU A 75 12.93 -13.75 8.63
C LEU A 75 13.78 -14.37 9.74
N ASP A 76 13.80 -15.70 9.81
CA ASP A 76 14.54 -16.48 10.81
C ASP A 76 16.07 -16.27 10.80
N GLN A 77 16.60 -15.49 9.85
CA GLN A 77 18.05 -15.27 9.64
C GLN A 77 18.66 -14.15 10.51
N GLY A 78 17.99 -13.75 11.60
CA GLY A 78 18.50 -12.80 12.59
C GLY A 78 18.07 -11.34 12.36
N PRO A 79 18.46 -10.40 13.25
CA PRO A 79 17.86 -9.06 13.39
C PRO A 79 18.04 -8.11 12.19
N GLN A 80 18.83 -8.49 11.19
CA GLN A 80 19.01 -7.77 9.92
C GLN A 80 18.00 -8.20 8.84
N SER A 81 17.07 -9.10 9.16
CA SER A 81 16.22 -9.79 8.18
C SER A 81 14.76 -9.36 8.29
N ALA A 82 14.50 -8.08 8.57
CA ALA A 82 13.16 -7.54 8.61
C ALA A 82 12.54 -7.52 7.20
N ILE A 83 11.33 -8.04 7.06
CA ILE A 83 10.52 -7.88 5.85
C ILE A 83 9.71 -6.61 6.06
N HIS A 84 9.99 -5.59 5.26
CA HIS A 84 9.06 -4.50 5.02
C HIS A 84 8.57 -4.70 3.59
N GLY A 85 7.30 -5.05 3.43
CA GLY A 85 6.69 -5.25 2.13
C GLY A 85 5.48 -4.34 2.00
N PHE A 86 5.41 -3.60 0.90
CA PHE A 86 4.23 -2.85 0.53
C PHE A 86 3.54 -3.51 -0.66
N LEU A 87 2.22 -3.67 -0.57
CA LEU A 87 1.36 -4.21 -1.61
C LEU A 87 0.22 -3.25 -1.87
N LEU A 88 -0.12 -3.09 -3.15
CA LEU A 88 -1.34 -2.40 -3.56
C LEU A 88 -2.29 -3.43 -4.19
N TYR A 89 -3.43 -3.62 -3.55
CA TYR A 89 -4.54 -4.38 -4.10
C TYR A 89 -5.48 -3.43 -4.84
N VAL A 90 -6.02 -3.92 -5.95
CA VAL A 90 -6.98 -3.23 -6.80
C VAL A 90 -8.23 -4.09 -6.95
N THR A 91 -9.38 -3.45 -6.85
CA THR A 91 -10.68 -3.99 -7.23
C THR A 91 -11.25 -3.18 -8.39
N HIS A 92 -12.05 -3.81 -9.24
CA HIS A 92 -12.83 -3.14 -10.29
C HIS A 92 -14.34 -3.38 -10.15
N ASP A 93 -14.76 -4.13 -9.12
CA ASP A 93 -16.13 -4.61 -8.91
C ASP A 93 -16.72 -4.11 -7.58
N GLY A 94 -16.20 -2.99 -7.05
CA GLY A 94 -16.68 -2.39 -5.81
C GLY A 94 -16.24 -3.15 -4.55
N GLY A 95 -15.12 -3.87 -4.63
CA GLY A 95 -14.52 -4.59 -3.50
C GLY A 95 -14.96 -6.05 -3.37
N GLN A 96 -15.81 -6.56 -4.27
CA GLN A 96 -16.24 -7.97 -4.26
C GLN A 96 -15.07 -8.91 -4.50
N SER A 97 -14.13 -8.52 -5.36
CA SER A 97 -12.86 -9.19 -5.54
C SER A 97 -11.71 -8.18 -5.58
N TRP A 98 -10.56 -8.61 -5.05
CA TRP A 98 -9.33 -7.85 -5.08
C TRP A 98 -8.27 -8.66 -5.83
N SER A 99 -7.36 -7.96 -6.48
CA SER A 99 -6.18 -8.54 -7.12
C SER A 99 -5.00 -7.59 -6.94
N SER A 100 -3.81 -8.04 -7.25
CA SER A 100 -2.58 -7.29 -6.99
C SER A 100 -1.52 -7.73 -7.97
N PHE A 101 -0.62 -6.80 -8.28
CA PHE A 101 0.35 -6.96 -9.34
C PHE A 101 1.72 -7.29 -8.75
N TRP A 102 1.84 -8.46 -8.14
CA TRP A 102 3.15 -9.01 -7.80
C TRP A 102 3.78 -9.62 -9.05
N LYS A 103 4.76 -8.92 -9.64
CA LYS A 103 5.72 -9.52 -10.57
C LYS A 103 7.11 -9.37 -9.98
N THR A 104 7.72 -10.48 -9.59
CA THR A 104 9.14 -10.54 -9.24
C THR A 104 9.97 -10.48 -10.51
N THR A 105 10.07 -9.31 -11.15
CA THR A 105 11.09 -9.07 -12.16
C THR A 105 12.35 -8.56 -11.42
N PRO A 106 13.49 -9.26 -11.50
CA PRO A 106 14.74 -8.75 -10.93
C PRO A 106 15.02 -7.34 -11.47
N GLY A 107 15.15 -6.36 -10.58
CA GLY A 107 15.42 -4.95 -10.94
C GLY A 107 14.18 -4.08 -11.16
N THR A 108 12.95 -4.60 -11.06
CA THR A 108 11.74 -3.79 -10.92
C THR A 108 11.36 -3.76 -9.45
N LEU A 109 11.36 -2.59 -8.82
CA LEU A 109 10.82 -2.41 -7.47
C LEU A 109 9.30 -2.60 -7.52
N THR A 110 8.82 -3.84 -7.50
CA THR A 110 7.40 -4.18 -7.35
C THR A 110 7.01 -4.34 -5.88
N THR A 111 8.01 -4.42 -5.00
CA THR A 111 7.86 -4.37 -3.55
C THR A 111 8.92 -3.41 -3.01
N PHE A 112 8.49 -2.40 -2.27
CA PHE A 112 9.43 -1.63 -1.46
C PHE A 112 9.92 -2.55 -0.35
N GLN A 113 11.22 -2.84 -0.34
CA GLN A 113 11.90 -3.42 0.84
C GLN A 113 12.14 -2.36 1.92
N THR A 114 11.56 -1.17 1.75
CA THR A 114 11.68 -0.04 2.64
C THR A 114 10.34 0.19 3.33
N ASP A 115 10.38 0.67 4.56
CA ASP A 115 9.19 1.16 5.23
C ASP A 115 8.67 2.36 4.42
N LEU A 116 7.40 2.38 4.00
CA LEU A 116 6.83 3.52 3.26
C LEU A 116 6.09 4.43 4.22
N GLN A 117 6.45 5.71 4.24
CA GLN A 117 5.62 6.74 4.84
C GLN A 117 4.61 7.26 3.81
N GLY A 118 3.35 6.88 4.03
CA GLY A 118 2.21 7.49 3.37
C GLY A 118 2.08 7.12 1.89
N LEU A 119 1.03 6.35 1.57
CA LEU A 119 0.51 6.25 0.21
C LEU A 119 -0.49 7.37 -0.03
N TYR A 120 -0.30 8.12 -1.11
CA TYR A 120 -1.31 9.04 -1.63
C TYR A 120 -1.85 8.53 -2.97
N ILE A 121 -3.16 8.42 -3.11
CA ILE A 121 -3.83 7.97 -4.33
C ILE A 121 -4.63 9.15 -4.88
N ALA A 122 -4.23 9.73 -6.01
CA ALA A 122 -4.97 10.83 -6.63
C ALA A 122 -6.13 10.31 -7.47
N ASP A 123 -5.90 9.22 -8.20
CA ASP A 123 -6.88 8.58 -9.07
C ASP A 123 -6.52 7.09 -9.24
N PRO A 124 -7.31 6.29 -9.97
CA PRO A 124 -7.04 4.86 -10.12
C PRO A 124 -5.71 4.49 -10.80
N GLN A 125 -5.07 5.44 -11.49
CA GLN A 125 -3.83 5.23 -12.22
C GLN A 125 -2.63 5.85 -11.48
N HIS A 126 -2.84 6.95 -10.75
CA HIS A 126 -1.77 7.74 -10.16
C HIS A 126 -1.74 7.67 -8.64
N ALA A 127 -0.61 7.23 -8.11
CA ALA A 127 -0.32 7.22 -6.68
C ALA A 127 1.16 7.53 -6.40
N TRP A 128 1.44 7.98 -5.18
CA TRP A 128 2.76 8.32 -4.69
C TRP A 128 3.02 7.69 -3.34
N ALA A 129 4.26 7.28 -3.10
CA ALA A 129 4.72 6.81 -1.81
C ALA A 129 6.12 7.34 -1.53
N VAL A 130 6.45 7.52 -0.26
CA VAL A 130 7.78 7.96 0.15
C VAL A 130 8.42 6.89 1.00
N SER A 131 9.65 6.49 0.66
CA SER A 131 10.45 5.61 1.48
C SER A 131 10.84 6.32 2.78
N ARG A 132 10.48 5.74 3.91
CA ARG A 132 10.84 6.19 5.26
C ARG A 132 12.33 6.16 5.49
N ASP A 133 13.02 5.16 4.94
CA ASP A 133 14.43 4.89 5.25
C ASP A 133 15.37 5.92 4.62
N ASN A 134 15.01 6.41 3.43
CA ASN A 134 15.88 7.28 2.65
C ASN A 134 15.17 8.49 2.04
N GLY A 135 13.89 8.75 2.33
CA GLY A 135 13.16 9.91 1.82
C GLY A 135 12.99 9.95 0.29
N THR A 136 13.21 8.82 -0.40
CA THR A 136 13.00 8.73 -1.84
C THR A 136 11.51 8.63 -2.13
N MET A 137 11.03 9.51 -3.00
CA MET A 137 9.65 9.53 -3.48
C MET A 137 9.53 8.68 -4.74
N TYR A 138 8.47 7.89 -4.78
CA TYR A 138 8.10 7.04 -5.90
C TYR A 138 6.70 7.40 -6.38
N GLY A 139 6.46 7.22 -7.68
CA GLY A 139 5.16 7.40 -8.31
C GLY A 139 4.82 6.25 -9.22
N THR A 140 3.52 6.00 -9.37
CA THR A 140 2.94 5.12 -10.39
C THR A 140 2.00 5.90 -11.29
N THR A 141 1.85 5.44 -12.54
CA THR A 141 0.88 5.96 -13.51
C THR A 141 0.02 4.83 -14.12
N ASP A 142 0.13 3.62 -13.57
CA ASP A 142 -0.51 2.40 -14.06
C ASP A 142 -1.28 1.64 -12.96
N GLY A 143 -1.67 2.36 -11.89
CA GLY A 143 -2.44 1.80 -10.78
C GLY A 143 -1.61 0.91 -9.85
N GLY A 144 -0.29 1.17 -9.78
CA GLY A 144 0.64 0.44 -8.93
C GLY A 144 1.17 -0.86 -9.52
N GLN A 145 0.99 -1.09 -10.82
CA GLN A 145 1.64 -2.21 -11.52
C GLN A 145 3.15 -2.00 -11.62
N SER A 146 3.58 -0.76 -11.77
CA SER A 146 4.97 -0.34 -11.70
C SER A 146 5.14 0.97 -10.93
N TRP A 147 6.27 1.08 -10.26
CA TRP A 147 6.66 2.25 -9.48
C TRP A 147 8.01 2.78 -9.99
N HIS A 148 8.08 4.09 -10.17
CA HIS A 148 9.28 4.78 -10.62
C HIS A 148 9.75 5.75 -9.54
N GLN A 149 11.06 5.77 -9.30
CA GLN A 149 11.68 6.79 -8.46
C GLN A 149 11.53 8.15 -9.17
N LEU A 150 11.03 9.14 -8.43
CA LEU A 150 10.82 10.50 -8.94
C LEU A 150 11.95 11.42 -8.47
N THR A 151 12.03 11.63 -7.17
CA THR A 151 12.98 12.56 -6.56
C THR A 151 13.25 12.20 -5.10
N HIS A 152 14.20 12.87 -4.47
CA HIS A 152 14.49 12.72 -3.05
C HIS A 152 13.95 13.94 -2.29
N VAL A 153 13.01 13.69 -1.37
CA VAL A 153 12.27 14.74 -0.64
C VAL A 153 12.61 14.78 0.86
N GLY A 154 13.45 13.86 1.33
CA GLY A 154 13.84 13.71 2.74
C GLY A 154 12.73 13.08 3.58
N HIS A 155 12.81 13.24 4.91
CA HIS A 155 11.78 12.75 5.82
C HIS A 155 10.50 13.56 5.69
N VAL A 156 9.44 12.93 5.19
CA VAL A 156 8.14 13.52 4.94
C VAL A 156 7.22 13.29 6.13
N THR A 157 6.56 14.35 6.58
CA THR A 157 5.57 14.28 7.67
C THR A 157 4.13 14.33 7.14
N SER A 158 3.91 14.95 5.98
CA SER A 158 2.61 15.03 5.33
C SER A 158 2.74 15.30 3.84
N MET A 159 1.80 14.81 3.06
CA MET A 159 1.73 14.98 1.61
C MET A 159 0.27 15.03 1.17
N SER A 160 -0.04 15.89 0.20
CA SER A 160 -1.38 16.03 -0.37
C SER A 160 -1.31 16.49 -1.82
N PHE A 161 -2.16 15.93 -2.68
CA PHE A 161 -2.29 16.36 -4.07
C PHE A 161 -3.72 16.79 -4.38
N VAL A 162 -3.88 17.84 -5.17
CA VAL A 162 -5.20 18.26 -5.67
C VAL A 162 -5.58 17.52 -6.95
N ASN A 163 -4.59 17.03 -7.70
CA ASN A 163 -4.73 16.20 -8.90
C ASN A 163 -3.40 15.47 -9.18
N ASN A 164 -3.30 14.76 -10.30
CA ASN A 164 -2.09 14.00 -10.64
C ASN A 164 -0.85 14.82 -11.02
N GLN A 165 -0.96 16.14 -11.06
CA GLN A 165 0.12 17.06 -11.42
C GLN A 165 0.53 17.95 -10.24
N GLN A 166 -0.44 18.40 -9.44
CA GLN A 166 -0.23 19.43 -8.45
C GLN A 166 -0.39 18.91 -7.02
N GLY A 167 0.65 19.09 -6.21
CA GLY A 167 0.66 18.64 -4.82
C GLY A 167 1.70 19.34 -3.97
N TRP A 168 1.55 19.17 -2.67
CA TRP A 168 2.40 19.74 -1.63
C TRP A 168 2.87 18.65 -0.69
N LEU A 169 4.06 18.87 -0.16
CA LEU A 169 4.70 17.95 0.76
C LEU A 169 5.43 18.73 1.84
N ILE A 170 5.28 18.31 3.09
CA ILE A 170 6.01 18.88 4.22
C ILE A 170 7.07 17.86 4.63
N SER A 171 8.33 18.24 4.51
CA SER A 171 9.46 17.51 5.08
C SER A 171 9.91 18.15 6.39
N GLU A 172 10.81 17.49 7.11
CA GLU A 172 11.43 18.06 8.32
C GLU A 172 12.12 19.41 8.08
N LYS A 173 12.52 19.69 6.83
CA LYS A 173 13.34 20.86 6.47
C LYS A 173 12.61 21.88 5.60
N SER A 174 11.57 21.48 4.87
CA SER A 174 10.98 22.31 3.81
C SER A 174 9.49 22.01 3.58
N LEU A 175 8.77 23.02 3.09
CA LEU A 175 7.54 22.83 2.34
C LEU A 175 7.89 22.78 0.85
N LEU A 176 7.51 21.69 0.18
CA LEU A 176 7.73 21.44 -1.23
C LEU A 176 6.40 21.51 -1.98
N HIS A 177 6.47 21.93 -3.24
CA HIS A 177 5.33 22.04 -4.14
C HIS A 177 5.75 21.51 -5.51
N THR A 178 4.86 20.77 -6.16
CA THR A 178 5.05 20.27 -7.52
C THR A 178 3.88 20.68 -8.42
N THR A 179 4.17 20.79 -9.71
CA THR A 179 3.17 21.01 -10.79
C THR A 179 3.27 19.97 -11.90
N ASN A 180 4.10 18.95 -11.73
CA ASN A 180 4.33 17.88 -12.70
C ASN A 180 4.38 16.49 -12.04
N GLY A 181 3.58 16.29 -10.98
CA GLY A 181 3.39 14.97 -10.37
C GLY A 181 4.62 14.50 -9.58
N GLY A 182 5.40 15.42 -9.03
CA GLY A 182 6.56 15.11 -8.18
C GLY A 182 7.85 14.86 -8.95
N GLN A 183 7.89 15.12 -10.26
CA GLN A 183 9.13 15.04 -11.05
C GLN A 183 10.10 16.18 -10.67
N THR A 184 9.57 17.37 -10.34
CA THR A 184 10.31 18.51 -9.78
C THR A 184 9.47 19.27 -8.77
#